data_AF-A0A8T3ZFQ1-F1
#
_entry.id   AF-A0A8T3ZFQ1-F1
#
_cell.length_a   1.000
_cell.length_b   1.000
_cell.length_c   1.000
_cell.angle_alpha   90.00
_cell.angle_beta   90.00
_cell.angle_gamma   90.00
#
_symmetry.space_group_name_H-M   'P 1'
#
loop_
_entity.id
_entity.type
_entity.pdbx_description
1 polymer ?
#
loop_
_entity_poly.entity_id
_entity_poly.type
_entity_poly.pdbx_seq_one_letter_code
_entity_poly.pdbx_strand_id
1 'polypeptide(L)'
;MTDGTDQPKRAVPPTSSLKRVECPYCGGRMLASRKSMLQGIAVYWQKPWGSTLKMDEPVVPLACVECGAVVMALRDAARVSREWQALTPEERSKVDSEQ
;
A
#
# COMPACT_ATOMS: atom_id res chain seq x y z
N MET A 1 -12.57 14.45 43.06
CA MET A 1 -12.33 15.16 41.80
C MET A 1 -11.05 14.60 41.19
N THR A 2 -11.15 13.64 40.27
CA THR A 2 -10.19 13.41 39.17
C THR A 2 -10.94 12.52 38.17
N ASP A 3 -11.54 13.19 37.20
CA ASP A 3 -12.24 12.60 36.07
C ASP A 3 -11.21 11.97 35.12
N GLY A 4 -11.49 10.74 34.69
CA GLY A 4 -10.59 9.90 33.94
C GLY A 4 -10.42 10.41 32.51
N THR A 5 -9.17 10.69 32.16
CA THR A 5 -8.67 11.10 30.85
C THR A 5 -9.38 10.44 29.67
N ASP A 6 -10.17 11.25 28.95
CA ASP A 6 -10.76 10.98 27.64
C ASP A 6 -9.64 10.72 26.63
N GLN A 7 -9.58 9.50 26.11
CA GLN A 7 -8.61 9.09 25.09
C GLN A 7 -9.13 9.56 23.73
N PRO A 8 -8.43 10.45 23.00
CA PRO A 8 -8.94 10.86 21.69
C PRO A 8 -8.88 9.67 20.74
N LYS A 9 -10.06 9.20 20.35
CA LYS A 9 -10.30 8.26 19.24
C LYS A 9 -9.45 8.70 18.06
N ARG A 10 -8.49 7.86 17.65
CA ARG A 10 -7.65 8.09 16.47
C ARG A 10 -8.56 8.26 15.26
N ALA A 11 -8.78 9.51 14.85
CA ALA A 11 -9.44 9.83 13.61
C ALA A 11 -8.58 9.27 12.46
N VAL A 12 -9.15 8.39 11.65
CA VAL A 12 -8.50 7.87 10.44
C VAL A 12 -8.30 9.06 9.49
N PRO A 13 -7.05 9.41 9.11
CA PRO A 13 -6.83 10.56 8.25
C PRO A 13 -7.32 10.28 6.82
N PRO A 14 -7.95 11.26 6.15
CA PRO A 14 -8.51 11.08 4.83
C PRO A 14 -7.43 11.00 3.75
N THR A 15 -7.77 10.26 2.71
CA THR A 15 -6.99 9.94 1.51
C THR A 15 -6.57 11.17 0.70
N SER A 16 -5.39 11.69 0.98
CA SER A 16 -4.52 12.37 0.00
C SER A 16 -3.11 12.36 0.55
N SER A 17 -2.10 12.29 -0.31
CA SER A 17 -0.66 12.24 -0.04
C SER A 17 -0.06 10.83 0.03
N LEU A 18 0.85 10.53 -0.90
CA LEU A 18 2.05 9.74 -0.61
C LEU A 18 2.90 10.51 0.41
N LYS A 19 2.34 10.70 1.62
CA LYS A 19 2.97 11.36 2.75
C LYS A 19 4.14 10.46 3.16
N ARG A 20 5.33 10.84 2.71
CA ARG A 20 6.65 10.44 3.23
C ARG A 20 6.68 8.98 3.69
N VAL A 21 6.78 8.06 2.74
CA VAL A 21 6.97 6.64 3.05
C VAL A 21 8.31 6.51 3.77
N GLU A 22 8.31 5.90 4.95
CA GLU A 22 9.52 5.57 5.69
C GLU A 22 10.03 4.20 5.25
N CYS A 23 11.34 4.01 5.25
CA CYS A 23 11.95 2.74 4.90
C CYS A 23 11.55 1.69 5.95
N PRO A 24 10.93 0.57 5.56
CA PRO A 24 10.49 -0.45 6.51
C PRO A 24 11.68 -1.16 7.21
N TYR A 25 12.90 -1.00 6.69
CA TYR A 25 14.09 -1.66 7.22
C TYR A 25 14.89 -0.78 8.18
N CYS A 26 14.91 0.55 7.98
CA CYS A 26 15.75 1.45 8.78
C CYS A 26 15.08 2.76 9.22
N GLY A 27 13.80 2.99 8.88
CA GLY A 27 13.09 4.24 9.16
C GLY A 27 13.56 5.45 8.32
N GLY A 28 14.51 5.24 7.40
CA GLY A 28 15.05 6.26 6.51
C GLY A 28 14.03 6.83 5.53
N ARG A 29 14.41 7.90 4.83
CA ARG A 29 13.57 8.57 3.84
C ARG A 29 13.51 7.77 2.55
N MET A 30 12.30 7.48 2.10
CA MET A 30 12.08 6.89 0.79
C MET A 30 11.86 7.96 -0.29
N LEU A 31 12.51 7.78 -1.44
CA LEU A 31 12.29 8.59 -2.63
C LEU A 31 11.60 7.73 -3.69
N ALA A 32 10.47 8.22 -4.20
CA ALA A 32 9.83 7.61 -5.35
C ALA A 32 10.68 7.79 -6.61
N SER A 33 10.75 6.75 -7.44
CA SER A 33 11.35 6.85 -8.77
C SER A 33 10.65 7.94 -9.58
N ARG A 34 11.43 8.79 -10.27
CA ARG A 34 10.90 9.82 -11.19
C ARG A 34 10.16 9.21 -12.37
N LYS A 35 10.53 7.99 -12.77
CA LYS A 35 9.83 7.23 -13.80
C LYS A 35 9.02 6.15 -13.09
N SER A 36 7.71 6.12 -13.33
CA SER A 36 6.88 5.00 -12.87
C SER A 36 7.08 3.72 -13.71
N MET A 37 8.17 3.66 -14.46
CA MET A 37 8.53 2.58 -15.36
C MET A 37 9.94 2.13 -15.03
N LEU A 38 10.11 0.84 -14.75
CA LEU A 38 11.42 0.23 -14.66
C LEU A 38 11.88 -0.04 -16.10
N GLN A 39 12.93 0.64 -16.57
CA GLN A 39 13.43 0.50 -17.95
C GLN A 39 12.39 0.76 -19.06
N GLY A 40 11.36 1.59 -18.81
CA GLY A 40 10.29 1.85 -19.79
C GLY A 40 9.11 0.88 -19.73
N ILE A 41 9.16 -0.11 -18.82
CA ILE A 41 8.06 -1.04 -18.57
C ILE A 41 7.32 -0.58 -17.30
N ALA A 42 6.01 -0.36 -17.42
CA ALA A 42 5.16 -0.16 -16.25
C ALA A 42 5.09 -1.48 -15.46
N VAL A 43 5.38 -1.41 -14.16
CA VAL A 43 5.33 -2.58 -13.28
C VAL A 43 3.98 -2.60 -12.59
N TYR A 44 3.37 -3.78 -12.58
CA TYR A 44 2.08 -4.03 -11.94
C TYR A 44 2.21 -5.16 -10.93
N TRP A 45 1.46 -5.05 -9.85
CA TRP A 45 1.18 -6.16 -8.95
C TRP A 45 -0.13 -6.81 -9.37
N GLN A 46 -0.13 -8.13 -9.51
CA GLN A 46 -1.35 -8.86 -9.81
C GLN A 46 -2.08 -9.14 -8.49
N LYS A 47 -3.26 -8.56 -8.34
CA LYS A 47 -4.16 -8.88 -7.23
C LYS A 47 -4.60 -10.34 -7.35
N PRO A 48 -4.60 -11.10 -6.26
CA PRO A 48 -5.16 -12.44 -6.24
C PRO A 48 -6.70 -12.43 -6.21
N TRP A 49 -7.35 -11.26 -6.28
CA TRP A 49 -8.81 -11.13 -6.36
C TRP A 49 -9.25 -10.17 -7.48
N GLY A 50 -10.52 -10.29 -7.85
CA GLY A 50 -11.16 -9.47 -8.89
C GLY A 50 -11.21 -10.16 -10.26
N SER A 51 -11.80 -9.49 -11.25
CA SER A 51 -11.81 -9.98 -12.63
C SER A 51 -10.48 -9.71 -13.32
N THR A 52 -10.12 -10.48 -14.36
CA THR A 52 -8.84 -10.40 -15.07
C THR A 52 -8.43 -8.98 -15.47
N LEU A 53 -9.37 -8.16 -15.96
CA LEU A 53 -9.13 -6.76 -16.33
C LEU A 53 -8.87 -5.81 -15.16
N LYS A 54 -9.17 -6.24 -13.94
CA LYS A 54 -9.02 -5.48 -12.70
C LYS A 54 -7.93 -6.06 -11.81
N MET A 55 -7.19 -7.10 -12.22
CA MET A 55 -6.17 -7.70 -11.36
C MET A 55 -4.90 -6.85 -11.27
N ASP A 56 -4.55 -6.11 -12.32
CA ASP A 56 -3.27 -5.39 -12.37
C ASP A 56 -3.33 -4.04 -11.65
N GLU A 57 -2.49 -3.89 -10.63
CA GLU A 57 -2.35 -2.67 -9.84
C GLU A 57 -1.00 -2.00 -10.08
N PRO A 58 -0.97 -0.72 -10.53
CA PRO A 58 0.29 -0.06 -10.80
C PRO A 58 1.10 0.12 -9.51
N VAL A 59 2.37 -0.27 -9.57
CA VAL A 59 3.32 -0.07 -8.48
C VAL A 59 4.37 0.98 -8.84
N VAL A 60 4.94 1.62 -7.84
CA VAL A 60 6.00 2.62 -7.96
C VAL A 60 7.20 2.12 -7.14
N PRO A 61 8.40 2.03 -7.75
CA PRO A 61 9.61 1.77 -6.99
C PRO A 61 9.95 2.97 -6.09
N LEU A 62 10.29 2.70 -4.84
CA LEU A 62 10.87 3.67 -3.92
C LEU A 62 12.24 3.19 -3.45
N ALA A 63 13.21 4.10 -3.43
CA ALA A 63 14.55 3.83 -2.91
C ALA A 63 14.78 4.55 -1.58
N CYS A 64 15.30 3.84 -0.59
CA CYS A 64 15.81 4.43 0.65
C CYS A 64 17.19 5.05 0.37
N VAL A 65 17.36 6.33 0.68
CA VAL A 65 18.64 7.02 0.46
C VAL A 65 19.67 6.74 1.55
N GLU A 66 19.25 6.15 2.67
CA GLU A 66 20.10 5.85 3.80
C GLU A 66 20.67 4.43 3.75
N CYS A 67 19.86 3.40 3.47
CA CYS A 67 20.32 2.00 3.44
C CYS A 67 20.33 1.36 2.05
N GLY A 68 19.89 2.07 1.00
CA GLY A 68 19.90 1.58 -0.38
C GLY A 68 18.81 0.56 -0.73
N ALA A 69 17.91 0.22 0.20
CA ALA A 69 16.80 -0.68 -0.07
C ALA A 69 15.85 -0.13 -1.13
N VAL A 70 15.33 -1.00 -2.01
CA VAL A 70 14.29 -0.68 -2.98
C VAL A 70 13.03 -1.46 -2.64
N VAL A 71 11.89 -0.77 -2.52
CA VAL A 71 10.58 -1.39 -2.30
C VAL A 71 9.62 -0.99 -3.40
N MET A 72 8.72 -1.90 -3.77
CA MET A 72 7.64 -1.63 -4.70
C MET A 72 6.38 -1.30 -3.89
N ALA A 73 5.87 -0.07 -4.01
CA ALA A 73 4.62 0.30 -3.35
C ALA A 73 3.48 0.45 -4.34
N LEU A 74 2.28 0.07 -3.93
CA LEU A 74 1.05 0.33 -4.69
C LEU A 74 0.87 1.84 -4.86
N ARG A 75 0.62 2.28 -6.10
CA ARG A 75 0.33 3.68 -6.39
C ARG A 75 -0.94 4.17 -5.66
N ASP A 76 -1.93 3.29 -5.55
CA ASP A 76 -3.19 3.55 -4.85
C ASP A 76 -3.48 2.45 -3.81
N ALA A 77 -2.61 2.37 -2.79
CA ALA A 77 -2.75 1.44 -1.68
C ALA A 77 -4.11 1.56 -0.96
N ALA A 78 -4.68 2.78 -0.92
CA ALA A 78 -5.95 3.02 -0.26
C ALA A 78 -7.12 2.38 -1.02
N ARG A 79 -7.15 2.46 -2.35
CA ARG A 79 -8.15 1.75 -3.15
C ARG A 79 -8.03 0.24 -3.00
N VAL A 80 -6.82 -0.31 -3.11
CA VAL A 80 -6.58 -1.74 -2.93
C VAL A 80 -7.05 -2.21 -1.55
N SER A 81 -6.76 -1.45 -0.50
CA SER A 81 -7.22 -1.75 0.86
C SER A 81 -8.74 -1.74 0.98
N ARG A 82 -9.44 -0.76 0.38
CA ARG A 82 -10.90 -0.72 0.36
C ARG A 82 -11.50 -1.90 -0.42
N GLU A 83 -10.91 -2.26 -1.56
CA GLU A 83 -11.33 -3.42 -2.34
C GLU A 83 -11.19 -4.71 -1.52
N TRP A 84 -10.06 -4.93 -0.85
CA TRP A 84 -9.83 -6.08 0.02
C TRP A 84 -10.84 -6.17 1.17
N GLN A 85 -11.13 -5.04 1.82
CA GLN A 85 -12.10 -4.97 2.91
C GLN A 85 -13.51 -5.31 2.44
N ALA A 86 -13.86 -4.92 1.21
CA ALA A 86 -15.17 -5.16 0.60
C ALA A 86 -15.41 -6.60 0.13
N LEU A 87 -14.38 -7.46 0.07
CA LEU A 87 -14.54 -8.87 -0.29
C LEU A 87 -15.47 -9.62 0.68
N THR A 88 -16.19 -10.61 0.17
CA THR A 88 -16.95 -11.54 1.03
C THR A 88 -16.02 -12.53 1.72
N PRO A 89 -16.47 -13.23 2.78
CA PRO A 89 -15.71 -14.32 3.39
C PRO A 89 -15.35 -15.42 2.39
N GLU A 90 -16.25 -15.77 1.47
CA GLU A 90 -15.98 -16.78 0.43
C GLU A 90 -14.89 -16.32 -0.53
N GLU A 91 -14.91 -15.05 -0.95
CA GLU A 91 -13.87 -14.48 -1.81
C GLU A 91 -12.51 -14.44 -1.11
N ARG A 92 -12.46 -14.06 0.17
CA ARG A 92 -11.21 -14.09 0.96
C ARG A 92 -10.67 -15.51 1.13
N SER A 93 -11.54 -16.48 1.41
CA SER A 93 -11.13 -17.88 1.54
C SER A 93 -10.54 -18.44 0.25
N LYS A 94 -11.01 -18.00 -0.93
CA LYS A 94 -10.43 -18.40 -2.22
C LYS A 94 -9.01 -17.89 -2.36
N VAL A 95 -8.78 -16.60 -2.07
CA VAL A 95 -7.44 -16.00 -2.08
C VAL A 95 -6.48 -16.76 -1.17
N ASP A 96 -6.92 -17.10 0.05
CA ASP A 96 -6.08 -17.81 1.02
C ASP A 96 -5.77 -19.26 0.60
N SER A 97 -6.63 -19.89 -0.20
CA SER A 97 -6.42 -21.26 -0.69
C SER A 97 -5.47 -21.37 -1.90
N GLU A 98 -5.20 -20.24 -2.56
CA GLU A 98 -4.36 -20.17 -3.76
C GLU A 98 -2.91 -19.73 -3.45
N GLN A 99 -2.57 -19.52 -2.17
CA GLN A 99 -1.23 -19.13 -1.70
C GLN A 99 -0.54 -20.21 -0.88
#